data_AF-A0A8K0V2G8-F1
#
_entry.id   AF-A0A8K0V2G8-F1
#
_cell.length_a   1.000
_cell.length_b   1.000
_cell.length_c   1.000
_cell.angle_alpha   90.00
_cell.angle_beta   90.00
_cell.angle_gamma   90.00
#
_symmetry.space_group_name_H-M   'P 1'
#
loop_
_entity.id
_entity.type
_entity.pdbx_description
1 polymer ?
#
loop_
_entity_poly.entity_id
_entity_poly.type
_entity_poly.pdbx_seq_one_letter_code
_entity_poly.pdbx_strand_id
1 'polypeptide(L)'
;MNNLEKLEKIGLELYGPNWITPMSRLLGINDSTIRRWLKGKSRVSTTIANDIPDALTRKFNDVLAMANADKMCGDDVTIEMIVEIADKYKFSDEQRREEAIKAMKNAVYDTTYLSNLESIAKQWAAI
;
A
#
# COMPACT_ATOMS: atom_id res chain seq x y z
N MET A 1 16.78 22.43 -14.82
CA MET A 1 16.93 21.01 -14.45
C MET A 1 16.61 20.14 -15.66
N ASN A 2 17.57 19.36 -16.15
CA ASN A 2 17.41 18.46 -17.29
C ASN A 2 16.76 17.12 -16.87
N ASN A 3 16.42 16.26 -17.83
CA ASN A 3 15.73 14.98 -17.58
C ASN A 3 16.55 14.00 -16.72
N LEU A 4 17.88 14.03 -16.84
CA LEU A 4 18.77 13.17 -16.06
C LEU A 4 18.87 13.66 -14.61
N GLU A 5 18.97 14.97 -14.40
CA GLU A 5 18.96 15.58 -13.06
C GLU A 5 17.61 15.34 -12.36
N LYS A 6 16.49 15.37 -13.11
CA LYS A 6 15.16 14.99 -12.60
C LYS A 6 15.15 13.54 -12.14
N LEU A 7 15.61 12.62 -12.99
CA LEU A 7 15.69 11.19 -12.69
C LEU A 7 16.52 10.93 -11.43
N GLU A 8 17.69 11.55 -11.33
CA GLU A 8 18.59 11.39 -10.18
C GLU A 8 17.98 11.93 -8.89
N LYS A 9 17.43 13.15 -8.90
CA LYS A 9 16.80 13.72 -7.70
C LYS A 9 15.60 12.90 -7.23
N ILE A 10 14.72 12.50 -8.15
CA ILE A 10 13.55 11.67 -7.83
C ILE A 10 14.00 10.31 -7.28
N GLY A 11 14.99 9.69 -7.91
CA GLY A 11 15.53 8.42 -7.45
C GLY A 11 16.07 8.52 -6.02
N LEU A 12 16.92 9.52 -5.76
CA LEU A 12 17.50 9.75 -4.43
C LEU A 12 16.45 10.02 -3.37
N GLU A 13 15.44 10.82 -3.69
CA GLU A 13 14.34 11.13 -2.77
C GLU A 13 13.53 9.89 -2.39
N LEU A 14 13.22 9.02 -3.37
CA LEU A 14 12.37 7.85 -3.14
C LEU A 14 13.11 6.65 -2.54
N TYR A 15 14.39 6.47 -2.90
CA TYR A 15 15.11 5.21 -2.67
C TYR A 15 16.50 5.39 -2.07
N GLY A 16 16.92 6.63 -1.81
CA GLY A 16 18.22 6.95 -1.21
C GLY A 16 19.40 6.61 -2.12
N PRO A 17 20.60 6.38 -1.56
CA PRO A 17 21.84 6.19 -2.34
C PRO A 17 21.81 5.04 -3.34
N ASN A 18 20.96 4.03 -3.13
CA ASN A 18 20.86 2.84 -3.98
C ASN A 18 19.73 2.94 -5.04
N TRP A 19 19.33 4.15 -5.40
CA TRP A 19 18.13 4.42 -6.22
C TRP A 19 18.11 3.85 -7.64
N ILE A 20 19.27 3.57 -8.24
CA ILE A 20 19.37 3.16 -9.65
C ILE A 20 18.57 1.87 -9.91
N THR A 21 18.70 0.87 -9.02
CA THR A 21 18.02 -0.42 -9.16
C THR A 21 16.50 -0.37 -8.96
N PRO A 22 15.95 0.32 -7.95
CA PRO A 22 14.50 0.47 -7.84
C PRO A 22 13.92 1.37 -8.95
N MET A 23 14.60 2.43 -9.38
CA MET A 23 14.14 3.26 -10.50
C MET A 23 14.14 2.51 -11.84
N SER A 24 15.13 1.66 -12.09
CA SER A 24 15.17 0.85 -13.31
C SER A 24 13.97 -0.10 -13.39
N ARG A 25 13.63 -0.75 -12.27
CA ARG A 25 12.44 -1.61 -12.14
C ARG A 25 11.15 -0.83 -12.32
N LEU A 26 11.04 0.34 -11.69
CA LEU A 26 9.89 1.23 -11.83
C LEU A 26 9.66 1.63 -13.29
N LEU A 27 10.73 1.94 -14.01
CA LEU A 27 10.67 2.39 -15.41
C LEU A 27 10.66 1.23 -16.43
N GLY A 28 10.81 -0.02 -15.98
CA GLY A 28 10.89 -1.19 -16.87
C GLY A 28 12.14 -1.20 -17.76
N ILE A 29 13.26 -0.63 -17.30
CA ILE A 29 14.54 -0.58 -18.03
C ILE A 29 15.67 -1.25 -17.25
N ASN A 30 16.79 -1.52 -17.89
CA ASN A 30 17.98 -2.08 -17.23
C ASN A 30 18.73 -1.03 -16.40
N ASP A 31 19.25 -1.41 -15.22
CA ASP A 31 20.15 -0.56 -14.41
C ASP A 31 21.33 -0.01 -15.23
N SER A 32 21.85 -0.83 -16.15
CA SER A 32 22.96 -0.47 -17.03
C SER A 32 22.63 0.69 -17.95
N THR A 33 21.35 0.83 -18.36
CA THR A 33 20.86 1.96 -19.16
C THR A 33 20.95 3.26 -18.37
N ILE A 34 20.45 3.29 -17.15
CA ILE A 34 20.53 4.47 -16.26
C ILE A 34 21.99 4.84 -16.01
N ARG A 35 22.86 3.86 -15.71
CA ARG A 35 24.30 4.11 -15.51
C ARG A 35 25.00 4.66 -16.75
N ARG A 36 24.59 4.24 -17.96
CA ARG A 36 25.13 4.77 -19.22
C ARG A 36 24.70 6.21 -19.45
N TRP A 37 23.44 6.55 -19.14
CA TRP A 37 22.95 7.93 -19.17
C TRP A 37 23.73 8.84 -18.21
N LEU A 38 23.91 8.42 -16.96
CA LEU A 38 24.68 9.16 -15.95
C LEU A 38 26.14 9.40 -16.38
N LYS A 39 26.75 8.45 -17.10
CA LYS A 39 28.12 8.57 -17.63
C LYS A 39 28.21 9.29 -18.97
N GLY A 40 27.10 9.80 -19.52
CA GLY A 40 27.06 10.41 -20.85
C GLY A 40 27.37 9.46 -22.01
N LYS A 41 27.37 8.14 -21.78
CA LYS A 41 27.70 7.11 -22.78
C LYS A 41 26.54 6.82 -23.74
N SER A 42 25.35 7.32 -23.44
CA SER A 42 24.18 7.23 -24.31
C SER A 42 23.28 8.45 -24.09
N ARG A 43 22.56 8.85 -25.14
CA ARG A 43 21.54 9.90 -25.03
C ARG A 43 20.40 9.41 -24.14
N VAL A 44 19.94 10.27 -23.24
CA VAL A 44 18.73 10.05 -22.44
C VAL A 44 17.54 9.97 -23.38
N SER A 45 16.65 8.98 -23.19
CA SER A 45 15.43 8.88 -23.99
C SER A 45 14.63 10.19 -23.88
N THR A 46 14.08 10.67 -25.00
CA THR A 46 13.19 11.84 -25.00
C THR A 46 11.87 11.56 -24.28
N THR A 47 11.49 10.28 -24.15
CA THR A 47 10.26 9.85 -23.47
C THR A 47 10.37 9.87 -21.95
N ILE A 48 11.59 9.86 -21.39
CA ILE A 48 11.79 9.70 -19.93
C ILE A 48 11.08 10.79 -19.10
N ALA A 49 10.89 11.97 -19.70
CA ALA A 49 10.19 13.08 -19.08
C ALA A 49 8.72 12.75 -18.77
N ASN A 50 8.10 11.92 -19.60
CA ASN A 50 6.72 11.43 -19.41
C ASN A 50 6.72 10.08 -18.68
N ASP A 51 7.71 9.23 -18.95
CA ASP A 51 7.78 7.88 -18.36
C ASP A 51 7.90 7.92 -16.82
N ILE A 52 8.64 8.89 -16.26
CA ILE A 52 8.83 9.01 -14.81
C ILE A 52 7.52 9.36 -14.09
N PRO A 53 6.82 10.48 -14.41
CA PRO A 53 5.53 10.77 -13.78
C PRO A 53 4.53 9.63 -13.91
N ASP A 54 4.38 9.05 -15.10
CA ASP A 54 3.39 8.01 -15.35
C ASP A 54 3.70 6.70 -14.59
N ALA A 55 4.97 6.32 -14.50
CA ALA A 55 5.37 5.16 -13.70
C ALA A 55 5.15 5.40 -12.20
N LEU A 56 5.45 6.60 -11.70
CA LEU A 56 5.20 6.96 -10.31
C LEU A 56 3.72 6.97 -9.98
N THR A 57 2.90 7.67 -10.77
CA THR A 57 1.44 7.74 -10.57
C THR A 57 0.82 6.36 -10.56
N ARG A 58 1.19 5.47 -11.50
CA ARG A 58 0.73 4.08 -11.49
C ARG A 58 1.12 3.36 -10.20
N LYS A 59 2.41 3.42 -9.83
CA LYS A 59 2.89 2.73 -8.63
C LYS A 59 2.23 3.24 -7.34
N PHE A 60 2.03 4.55 -7.22
CA PHE A 60 1.33 5.15 -6.08
C PHE A 60 -0.13 4.72 -6.03
N ASN A 61 -0.83 4.73 -7.16
CA ASN A 61 -2.22 4.27 -7.22
C ASN A 61 -2.36 2.80 -6.84
N ASP A 62 -1.45 1.92 -7.29
CA ASP A 62 -1.45 0.51 -6.90
C ASP A 62 -1.28 0.35 -5.39
N VAL A 63 -0.35 1.07 -4.79
CA VAL A 63 -0.09 1.03 -3.35
C VAL A 63 -1.26 1.60 -2.55
N LEU A 64 -1.89 2.68 -3.03
CA LEU A 64 -3.10 3.24 -2.41
C LEU A 64 -4.28 2.28 -2.49
N ALA A 65 -4.44 1.56 -3.61
CA ALA A 65 -5.48 0.54 -3.73
C ALA A 65 -5.25 -0.60 -2.72
N MET A 66 -4.00 -1.05 -2.56
CA MET A 66 -3.65 -2.05 -1.53
C MET A 66 -3.91 -1.54 -0.12
N ALA A 67 -3.51 -0.32 0.19
CA ALA A 67 -3.68 0.28 1.52
C ALA A 67 -5.15 0.54 1.89
N ASN A 68 -6.03 0.66 0.90
CA ASN A 68 -7.46 0.88 1.09
C ASN A 68 -8.32 -0.32 0.70
N ALA A 69 -7.72 -1.50 0.49
CA ALA A 69 -8.40 -2.67 -0.05
C ALA A 69 -9.57 -3.14 0.83
N ASP A 70 -9.49 -2.88 2.14
CA ASP A 70 -10.47 -3.24 3.16
C ASP A 70 -11.15 -2.01 3.79
N LYS A 71 -10.98 -0.83 3.19
CA LYS A 71 -11.62 0.40 3.63
C LYS A 71 -13.08 0.40 3.21
N MET A 72 -13.98 0.67 4.14
CA MET A 72 -15.42 0.76 3.93
C MET A 72 -16.00 2.02 4.58
N CYS A 73 -17.15 2.46 4.05
CA CYS A 73 -18.01 3.38 4.77
C CYS A 73 -18.59 2.65 6.00
N GLY A 74 -18.68 3.34 7.14
CA GLY A 74 -19.28 2.76 8.34
C GLY A 74 -20.68 2.21 8.12
N ASP A 75 -21.49 2.92 7.35
CA ASP A 75 -22.87 2.53 7.01
C ASP A 75 -22.94 1.26 6.14
N ASP A 76 -21.85 0.92 5.43
CA ASP A 76 -21.76 -0.30 4.62
C ASP A 76 -21.24 -1.50 5.43
N VAL A 77 -20.76 -1.29 6.67
CA VAL A 77 -20.30 -2.37 7.55
C VAL A 77 -21.51 -2.99 8.27
N THR A 78 -21.95 -4.15 7.78
CA THR A 78 -23.11 -4.83 8.37
C THR A 78 -22.76 -5.67 9.58
N ILE A 79 -23.77 -6.03 10.37
CA ILE A 79 -23.61 -6.94 11.52
C ILE A 79 -23.15 -8.32 11.05
N GLU A 80 -23.66 -8.80 9.92
CA GLU A 80 -23.29 -10.08 9.32
C GLU A 80 -21.79 -10.11 9.01
N MET A 81 -21.23 -9.04 8.43
CA MET A 81 -19.80 -8.94 8.17
C MET A 81 -18.96 -8.98 9.46
N ILE A 82 -19.41 -8.31 10.52
CA ILE A 82 -18.75 -8.34 11.84
C ILE A 82 -18.78 -9.75 12.43
N VAL A 83 -19.90 -10.46 12.29
CA VAL A 83 -20.04 -11.85 12.73
C VAL A 83 -19.13 -12.76 11.91
N GLU A 84 -19.08 -12.61 10.59
CA GLU A 84 -18.17 -13.36 9.71
C GLU A 84 -16.70 -13.14 10.08
N ILE A 85 -16.32 -11.92 10.47
CA ILE A 85 -14.97 -11.63 10.99
C ILE A 85 -14.72 -12.38 12.30
N ALA A 86 -15.66 -12.35 13.25
CA ALA A 86 -15.54 -13.08 14.50
C ALA A 86 -15.35 -14.59 14.26
N ASP A 87 -16.17 -15.16 13.38
CA ASP A 87 -16.21 -16.60 13.11
C ASP A 87 -14.93 -17.16 12.46
N LYS A 88 -14.02 -16.29 11.99
CA LYS A 88 -12.66 -16.69 11.57
C LYS A 88 -11.77 -17.11 12.74
N TYR A 89 -12.14 -16.77 13.98
CA TYR A 89 -11.34 -17.02 15.17
C TYR A 89 -12.03 -18.00 16.12
N LYS A 90 -11.21 -18.70 16.92
CA LYS A 90 -11.69 -19.60 17.96
C LYS A 90 -11.66 -18.87 19.31
N PHE A 91 -12.84 -18.65 19.90
CA PHE A 91 -12.98 -18.07 21.24
C PHE A 91 -13.04 -19.17 22.31
N SER A 92 -12.75 -18.81 23.56
CA SER A 92 -12.83 -19.72 24.72
C SER A 92 -14.25 -20.18 25.00
N ASP A 93 -15.22 -19.28 24.82
CA ASP A 93 -16.64 -19.45 25.11
C ASP A 93 -17.47 -18.44 24.30
N GLU A 94 -18.79 -18.62 24.33
CA GLU A 94 -19.73 -17.77 23.58
C GLU A 94 -19.77 -16.34 24.13
N GLN A 95 -19.60 -16.14 25.44
CA GLN A 95 -19.61 -14.79 26.03
C GLN A 95 -18.47 -13.94 25.47
N ARG A 96 -17.26 -14.51 25.35
CA ARG A 96 -16.11 -13.86 24.72
C ARG A 96 -16.36 -13.52 23.26
N ARG A 97 -17.02 -14.41 22.52
CA ARG A 97 -17.41 -14.16 21.13
C ARG A 97 -18.38 -12.97 21.04
N GLU A 98 -19.39 -12.92 21.90
CA GLU A 98 -20.35 -11.82 21.97
C GLU A 98 -19.68 -10.48 22.35
N GLU A 99 -18.75 -10.50 23.30
CA GLU A 99 -17.97 -9.32 23.71
C GLU A 99 -17.08 -8.81 22.56
N ALA A 100 -16.45 -9.72 21.80
CA ALA A 100 -15.68 -9.36 20.62
C ALA A 100 -16.55 -8.70 19.53
N ILE A 101 -17.72 -9.29 19.24
CA ILE A 101 -18.68 -8.72 18.28
C ILE A 101 -19.15 -7.33 18.73
N LYS A 102 -19.45 -7.16 20.03
CA LYS A 102 -19.84 -5.86 20.58
C LYS A 102 -18.71 -4.83 20.47
N ALA A 103 -17.47 -5.23 20.75
CA ALA A 103 -16.30 -4.36 20.62
C ALA A 103 -16.09 -3.92 19.16
N MET A 104 -16.21 -4.84 18.20
CA MET A 104 -16.15 -4.52 16.77
C MET A 104 -17.26 -3.57 16.33
N LYS A 105 -18.51 -3.81 16.74
CA LYS A 105 -19.64 -2.90 16.45
C LYS A 105 -19.38 -1.48 16.94
N ASN A 106 -18.83 -1.33 18.14
CA ASN A 106 -18.49 -0.02 18.70
C ASN A 106 -17.28 0.64 18.03
N ALA A 107 -16.52 -0.11 17.23
CA ALA A 107 -15.37 0.39 16.48
C ALA A 107 -15.70 0.69 15.01
N VAL A 108 -16.97 0.60 14.61
CA VAL A 108 -17.44 1.06 13.30
C VAL A 108 -17.66 2.56 13.36
N TYR A 109 -16.96 3.27 12.47
CA TYR A 109 -17.05 4.72 12.26
C TYR A 109 -17.25 5.01 10.77
N ASP A 110 -17.50 6.27 10.40
CA ASP A 110 -17.72 6.74 9.01
C ASP A 110 -16.70 6.16 8.01
N THR A 111 -15.44 6.05 8.43
CA THR A 111 -14.40 5.30 7.70
C THR A 111 -13.91 4.17 8.58
N THR A 112 -14.13 2.94 8.13
CA THR A 112 -13.75 1.73 8.86
C THR A 112 -12.88 0.85 7.98
N TYR A 113 -11.81 0.29 8.55
CA TYR A 113 -10.98 -0.72 7.91
C TYR A 113 -11.32 -2.08 8.51
N LEU A 114 -11.67 -3.06 7.69
CA LEU A 114 -12.02 -4.40 8.20
C LEU A 114 -10.84 -5.05 8.94
N SER A 115 -9.60 -4.75 8.57
CA SER A 115 -8.39 -5.18 9.28
C SER A 115 -8.31 -4.66 10.73
N ASN A 116 -8.90 -3.50 11.04
CA ASN A 116 -9.01 -3.02 12.41
C ASN A 116 -10.00 -3.86 13.21
N LEU A 117 -11.13 -4.24 12.60
CA LEU A 117 -12.12 -5.13 13.23
C LEU A 117 -11.52 -6.53 13.44
N GLU A 118 -10.79 -7.06 12.45
CA GLU A 118 -10.04 -8.33 12.59
C GLU A 118 -9.02 -8.27 13.74
N SER A 119 -8.33 -7.15 13.91
CA SER A 119 -7.38 -6.95 15.01
C SER A 119 -8.07 -7.01 16.38
N ILE A 120 -9.28 -6.43 16.50
CA ILE A 120 -10.12 -6.53 17.71
C ILE A 120 -10.52 -7.99 17.95
N ALA A 121 -11.06 -8.68 16.94
CA ALA A 121 -11.47 -10.09 17.08
C ALA A 121 -10.30 -10.98 17.53
N LYS A 122 -9.13 -10.81 16.90
CA LYS A 122 -7.90 -11.54 17.25
C LYS A 122 -7.47 -11.29 18.70
N GLN A 123 -7.58 -10.07 19.20
CA GLN A 123 -7.22 -9.74 20.58
C GLN A 123 -8.11 -10.49 21.59
N TRP A 124 -9.42 -10.56 21.33
CA TRP A 124 -10.36 -11.27 22.19
C TRP A 124 -10.22 -12.79 22.13
N ALA A 125 -9.80 -13.33 20.97
CA ALA A 125 -9.57 -14.76 20.77
C ALA A 125 -8.24 -15.27 21.36
N ALA A 126 -7.28 -14.38 21.63
CA ALA A 126 -5.93 -14.75 22.10
C ALA A 126 -5.85 -15.08 23.60
N ILE A 127 -6.95 -14.94 24.35
CA ILE A 127 -7.01 -15.09 25.81
C ILE A 127 -8.00 -16.20 26.14
#